data_AF-A0A3D3BX95-F1
#
_entry.id   AF-A0A3D3BX95-F1
#
_cell.length_a   1.000
_cell.length_b   1.000
_cell.length_c   1.000
_cell.angle_alpha   90.00
_cell.angle_beta   90.00
_cell.angle_gamma   90.00
#
_symmetry.space_group_name_H-M   'P 1'
#
loop_
_entity.id
_entity.type
_entity.pdbx_description
1 polymer ?
#
loop_
_entity_poly.entity_id
_entity_poly.type
_entity_poly.pdbx_seq_one_letter_code
_entity_poly.pdbx_strand_id
1 'polypeptide(L)' 'MIGYVTLGTNDLENSAKFYDELLAEMGASRFMEMESFIAWAVNPQAPALSITTPHDGNPASVGNGVVIALA' A
#
# COMPACT_ATOMS: atom_id res chain seq x y z
N MET A 1 12.41 -10.20 9.36
CA MET A 1 11.11 -10.43 8.71
C MET A 1 10.49 -9.07 8.46
N ILE A 2 9.99 -8.78 7.25
CA ILE A 2 9.39 -7.49 6.91
C ILE A 2 7.96 -7.46 7.44
N GLY A 3 7.60 -6.41 8.19
CA GLY A 3 6.23 -6.24 8.71
C GLY A 3 5.28 -5.59 7.70
N TYR A 4 5.79 -4.67 6.89
CA TYR A 4 5.06 -4.03 5.80
C TYR A 4 6.01 -3.31 4.85
N VAL A 5 5.50 -2.94 3.67
CA VAL A 5 6.13 -1.99 2.74
C VAL A 5 5.14 -0.90 2.37
N THR A 6 5.60 0.35 2.36
CA THR A 6 4.77 1.53 2.07
C THR A 6 5.18 2.16 0.75
N LEU A 7 4.21 2.44 -0.12
CA LEU A 7 4.39 3.15 -1.38
C LEU A 7 3.77 4.54 -1.33
N GLY A 8 4.47 5.54 -1.88
CA GLY A 8 3.90 6.88 -2.04
C GLY A 8 2.87 6.92 -3.18
N THR A 9 1.80 7.71 -3.02
CA THR A 9 0.87 8.03 -4.10
C THR A 9 0.53 9.52 -4.18
N ASN A 10 0.24 9.99 -5.38
CA ASN A 10 -0.27 11.35 -5.65
C ASN A 10 -1.80 11.40 -5.68
N ASP A 11 -2.48 10.26 -5.66
CA ASP A 11 -3.93 10.13 -5.72
C ASP A 11 -4.36 8.91 -4.89
N LEU A 12 -4.73 9.16 -3.64
CA LEU A 12 -5.06 8.11 -2.68
C LEU A 12 -6.30 7.33 -3.12
N GLU A 13 -7.32 8.00 -3.64
CA GLU A 13 -8.59 7.35 -4.00
C GLU A 13 -8.41 6.38 -5.17
N ASN A 14 -7.76 6.83 -6.26
CA ASN A 14 -7.54 5.97 -7.42
C ASN A 14 -6.54 4.85 -7.13
N SER A 15 -5.52 5.12 -6.31
CA SER A 15 -4.58 4.08 -5.87
C SER A 15 -5.26 3.04 -4.98
N ALA A 16 -6.15 3.47 -4.09
CA ALA A 16 -6.89 2.56 -3.23
C ALA A 16 -7.77 1.62 -4.05
N LYS A 17 -8.49 2.11 -5.06
CA LYS A 17 -9.28 1.26 -5.98
C LYS A 17 -8.41 0.21 -6.68
N PHE A 18 -7.25 0.62 -7.19
CA PHE A 18 -6.30 -0.30 -7.82
C PHE A 18 -5.81 -1.39 -6.86
N TYR A 19 -5.38 -1.02 -5.65
CA TYR A 19 -4.87 -1.99 -4.68
C TYR A 19 -5.97 -2.83 -4.03
N ASP A 20 -7.20 -2.32 -3.90
CA ASP A 20 -8.35 -3.12 -3.49
C ASP A 20 -8.59 -4.27 -4.47
N GLU A 21 -8.67 -3.96 -5.77
CA GLU A 21 -8.89 -4.98 -6.80
C GLU A 21 -7.71 -5.97 -6.86
N LEU A 22 -6.47 -5.48 -6.90
CA LEU A 22 -5.28 -6.33 -6.99
C LEU A 22 -5.12 -7.26 -5.79
N LEU A 23 -5.29 -6.74 -4.57
CA LEU A 23 -4.99 -7.50 -3.36
C LEU A 23 -6.17 -8.37 -2.93
N ALA A 24 -7.40 -8.07 -3.38
CA ALA A 24 -8.54 -8.97 -3.21
C ALA A 24 -8.30 -10.33 -3.90
N GLU A 25 -7.64 -10.36 -5.06
CA GLU A 25 -7.24 -11.60 -5.75
C GLU A 25 -6.28 -12.46 -4.91
N MET A 26 -5.59 -11.84 -3.95
CA MET A 26 -4.67 -12.51 -3.01
C MET A 26 -5.30 -12.76 -1.64
N GLY A 27 -6.60 -12.47 -1.47
CA GLY A 27 -7.32 -12.61 -0.22
C GLY A 27 -6.98 -11.54 0.84
N ALA A 28 -6.30 -10.46 0.46
CA ALA A 28 -6.04 -9.34 1.36
C ALA A 28 -7.23 -8.38 1.38
N SER A 29 -7.41 -7.69 2.51
CA SER A 29 -8.38 -6.61 2.65
C SER A 29 -7.77 -5.47 3.45
N ARG A 30 -8.39 -4.28 3.36
CA ARG A 30 -7.97 -3.11 4.14
C ARG A 30 -8.09 -3.45 5.64
N PHE A 31 -6.98 -3.45 6.36
CA PHE A 31 -6.97 -3.66 7.81
C PHE A 31 -6.73 -2.35 8.58
N MET A 32 -6.28 -1.30 7.88
CA MET A 32 -6.07 0.03 8.43
C MET A 32 -6.32 1.09 7.36
N GLU A 33 -7.11 2.10 7.71
CA GLU A 33 -7.45 3.22 6.83
C GLU A 33 -7.48 4.51 7.64
N MET A 34 -6.77 5.51 7.11
CA MET A 34 -6.65 6.88 7.64
C MET A 34 -6.73 7.85 6.45
N GLU A 35 -6.85 9.15 6.74
CA GLU A 35 -7.02 10.18 5.70
C GLU A 35 -5.93 10.17 4.62
N SER A 36 -4.67 9.92 5.00
CA SER A 36 -3.53 9.93 4.07
C SER A 36 -2.88 8.56 3.88
N PHE A 37 -3.46 7.48 4.41
CA PHE A 37 -2.80 6.18 4.51
C PHE A 37 -3.79 5.02 4.48
N ILE A 38 -3.49 3.99 3.69
CA ILE A 38 -4.28 2.76 3.64
C ILE A 38 -3.33 1.57 3.63
N ALA A 39 -3.66 0.52 4.37
CA ALA A 39 -2.88 -0.72 4.40
C ALA A 39 -3.77 -1.96 4.27
N TRP A 40 -3.26 -2.94 3.52
CA TRP A 40 -3.89 -4.22 3.25
C TRP A 40 -3.02 -5.36 3.78
N ALA A 41 -3.67 -6.37 4.33
CA ALA A 41 -3.03 -7.60 4.77
C ALA A 41 -4.00 -8.78 4.62
N VAL A 42 -3.45 -9.98 4.43
CA VAL A 42 -4.24 -11.23 4.40
C VAL A 42 -4.68 -11.65 5.81
N ASN A 43 -3.91 -11.29 6.84
CA ASN A 43 -4.24 -11.44 8.26
C ASN A 43 -3.28 -10.58 9.12
N PRO A 44 -3.55 -10.37 10.42
CA PRO A 44 -2.73 -9.51 11.27
C PRO A 44 -1.29 -9.99 11.53
N GLN A 45 -0.96 -11.23 11.19
CA GLN A 45 0.39 -11.80 11.37
C GLN A 45 1.21 -11.81 10.07
N ALA A 46 0.59 -11.51 8.92
CA ALA A 46 1.24 -11.47 7.62
C ALA A 46 1.81 -10.08 7.30
N PRO A 47 2.84 -9.97 6.45
CA PRO A 47 3.30 -8.69 5.95
C PRO A 47 2.21 -7.91 5.21
N ALA A 48 2.17 -6.60 5.41
CA ALA A 48 1.22 -5.72 4.72
C ALA A 48 1.84 -4.97 3.54
N LEU A 49 0.99 -4.59 2.59
CA LEU A 49 1.28 -3.53 1.61
C LEU A 49 0.47 -2.29 2.00
N SER A 50 1.07 -1.12 1.93
CA SER A 50 0.37 0.13 2.20
C SER A 50 0.69 1.22 1.18
N ILE A 51 -0.22 2.17 1.07
CA ILE A 51 -0.03 3.40 0.31
C ILE A 51 -0.17 4.60 1.24
N THR A 52 0.55 5.68 0.93
CA THR A 52 0.48 6.93 1.67
C THR A 52 0.64 8.15 0.76
N THR A 53 -0.01 9.26 1.10
CA THR A 53 0.38 10.57 0.59
C THR A 53 1.70 10.97 1.26
N PRO A 54 2.75 11.40 0.52
CA PRO A 54 4.05 11.71 1.12
C PRO A 54 3.96 12.76 2.23
N HIS A 55 4.52 12.43 3.40
CA HIS A 55 4.47 13.30 4.58
C HIS A 55 5.29 14.59 4.45
N ASP A 56 6.26 14.63 3.53
CA ASP A 56 7.07 15.81 3.25
C ASP A 56 6.36 16.82 2.32
N GLY A 57 5.16 16.49 1.85
CA GLY A 57 4.35 17.33 0.96
C GLY A 57 4.84 17.37 -0.49
N ASN A 58 5.92 16.66 -0.82
CA ASN A 58 6.39 16.56 -2.20
C ASN A 58 5.57 15.52 -2.98
N PRO A 59 5.52 15.61 -4.33
CA PRO A 59 4.89 14.57 -5.13
C PRO A 59 5.53 13.21 -4.89
N ALA A 60 4.71 12.17 -4.79
CA ALA A 60 5.17 10.80 -4.77
C ALA A 60 5.98 10.50 -6.04
N SER A 61 7.10 9.81 -5.86
CA SER A 61 7.98 9.37 -6.94
C SER A 61 8.30 7.88 -6.80
N VAL A 62 8.74 7.28 -7.90
CA VAL A 62 9.19 5.88 -7.91
C VAL A 62 10.69 5.81 -7.61
N GLY A 63 11.08 4.85 -6.78
CA GLY A 63 12.49 4.50 -6.60
C GLY A 63 12.98 3.66 -7.78
N ASN A 64 14.07 4.07 -8.43
CA ASN A 64 14.64 3.30 -9.53
C ASN A 64 15.11 1.91 -9.04
N GLY A 65 14.59 0.84 -9.65
CA GLY A 65 14.90 -0.55 -9.29
C GLY A 65 14.07 -1.13 -8.14
N VAL A 66 13.10 -0.40 -7.59
CA VAL A 66 12.19 -0.92 -6.56
C VAL A 66 11.21 -1.91 -7.19
N VAL A 67 11.23 -3.14 -6.70
CA VAL A 67 10.27 -4.20 -7.04
C VAL A 67 9.77 -4.81 -5.74
N ILE A 68 8.45 -4.91 -5.59
CA ILE A 68 7.83 -5.59 -4.45
C ILE A 68 7.27 -6.91 -4.97
N ALA A 69 7.81 -8.01 -4.44
CA ALA A 69 7.28 -9.34 -4.69
C ALA A 69 6.18 -9.64 -3.66
N LEU A 70 4.98 -9.95 -4.16
CA LEU A 70 3.84 -10.39 -3.35
C LEU A 70 3.75 -11.93 -3.42
N ALA A 71 3.39 -12.57 -2.31
CA ALA A 71 3.30 -14.03 -2.18
C ALA A 71 1.88 -14.47 -1.87
#